data_AF-A0A5B0SAC8-F1
#
_entry.id   AF-A0A5B0SAC8-F1
#
_cell.length_a   1.000
_cell.length_b   1.000
_cell.length_c   1.000
_cell.angle_alpha   90.00
_cell.angle_beta   90.00
_cell.angle_gamma   90.00
#
_symmetry.space_group_name_H-M   'P 1'
#
loop_
_entity.id
_entity.type
_entity.pdbx_description
1 polymer ?
#
loop_
_entity_poly.entity_id
_entity_poly.type
_entity_poly.pdbx_seq_one_letter_code
_entity_poly.pdbx_strand_id
1 'polypeptide(L)'
;MPLLEARTPFLEAFLQAPPITLSKADLLWQYYTRNSAFFEAARILANLASDDGLNLQLPRRIEYLSLAVSNAKSTPNLTTKSENGEVFSFLTDIEEKLEVAQVQVEVLQNVLDLSDDQFQLNHHHHQDQNAGQTKEVILQVLQSRLLTISEIYRDIVEPLGLLECTLLIFHVSDHRDLNLIQTVWSAIIEQAHEGRPGGLSGVEGVANKVSQLGRKFYPSDIAFNTSMIVGILEKYAFDNPLPGNKKWVGSVLREAGLPWQTIWESIDELFTSKLPPWHIDSTLSFLTFEIAEVIKEWIQEMDELNDFLLTTSHSNSNPNSTGTANNGFPAARLEDVIDRYIDTLSHMLINSHPSSLRTGANPQTQSNDEFSQAIHSLKTSKLKIRDLF
;
A
#
# COMPACT_ATOMS: atom_id res chain seq x y z
N MET A 1 -10.20 -37.61 -21.58
CA MET A 1 -11.49 -36.92 -21.36
C MET A 1 -12.61 -37.44 -22.31
N PRO A 2 -12.85 -38.77 -22.44
CA PRO A 2 -13.86 -39.26 -23.40
C PRO A 2 -15.32 -39.06 -22.95
N LEU A 3 -15.58 -38.90 -21.64
CA LEU A 3 -16.95 -38.83 -21.12
C LEU A 3 -17.64 -37.49 -21.44
N LEU A 4 -16.91 -36.37 -21.46
CA LEU A 4 -17.44 -35.05 -21.81
C LEU A 4 -17.65 -34.87 -23.33
N GLU A 5 -17.08 -35.76 -24.15
CA GLU A 5 -17.31 -35.79 -25.60
C GLU A 5 -18.62 -36.51 -25.96
N ALA A 6 -19.14 -37.35 -25.06
CA ALA A 6 -20.38 -38.06 -25.25
C ALA A 6 -21.58 -37.10 -25.13
N ARG A 7 -22.16 -36.70 -26.27
CA ARG A 7 -23.40 -35.90 -26.34
C ARG A 7 -24.62 -36.77 -26.01
N THR A 8 -24.80 -37.10 -24.74
CA THR A 8 -25.99 -37.85 -24.27
C THR A 8 -26.83 -36.99 -23.33
N PRO A 9 -28.17 -37.08 -23.41
CA PRO A 9 -29.06 -36.32 -22.51
C PRO A 9 -29.05 -36.87 -21.07
N PHE A 10 -28.44 -38.03 -20.83
CA PHE A 10 -28.39 -38.67 -19.51
C PHE A 10 -27.13 -38.31 -18.71
N LEU A 11 -26.15 -37.63 -19.33
CA LEU A 11 -24.87 -37.34 -18.69
C LEU A 11 -25.03 -36.43 -17.46
N GLU A 12 -25.84 -35.38 -17.58
CA GLU A 12 -26.10 -34.47 -16.46
C GLU A 12 -26.74 -35.19 -15.27
N ALA A 13 -27.82 -35.94 -15.52
CA ALA A 13 -28.52 -36.71 -14.49
C ALA A 13 -27.59 -37.75 -13.83
N PHE A 14 -26.69 -38.38 -14.58
CA PHE A 14 -25.70 -39.32 -14.05
C PHE A 14 -24.67 -38.63 -13.14
N LEU A 15 -24.20 -37.44 -13.52
CA LEU A 15 -23.24 -36.65 -12.74
C LEU A 15 -23.86 -36.08 -11.45
N GLN A 16 -25.14 -35.72 -11.48
CA GLN A 16 -25.89 -35.28 -10.30
C GLN A 16 -26.34 -36.43 -9.38
N ALA A 17 -26.36 -37.67 -9.88
CA ALA A 17 -26.84 -38.82 -9.11
C ALA A 17 -25.94 -39.11 -7.88
N PRO A 18 -26.51 -39.28 -6.68
CA PRO A 18 -25.76 -39.62 -5.48
C PRO A 18 -24.99 -40.96 -5.60
N PRO A 19 -23.81 -41.09 -4.97
CA PRO A 19 -23.09 -40.03 -4.27
C PRO A 19 -22.46 -39.04 -5.27
N ILE A 20 -22.55 -37.75 -4.98
CA ILE A 20 -21.85 -36.69 -5.71
C ILE A 20 -20.42 -36.67 -5.17
N THR A 21 -19.49 -37.30 -5.88
CA THR A 21 -18.07 -37.27 -5.54
C THR A 21 -17.43 -36.00 -6.10
N LEU A 22 -16.28 -35.59 -5.54
CA LEU A 22 -15.51 -34.46 -6.07
C LEU A 22 -15.23 -34.60 -7.58
N SER A 23 -14.86 -35.80 -8.03
CA SER A 23 -14.63 -36.07 -9.45
C SER A 23 -15.89 -35.90 -10.31
N LYS A 24 -17.07 -36.28 -9.81
CA LYS A 24 -18.33 -36.02 -10.52
C LYS A 24 -18.65 -34.53 -10.58
N ALA A 25 -18.45 -33.80 -9.49
CA ALA A 25 -18.66 -32.36 -9.44
C ALA A 25 -17.69 -31.62 -10.39
N ASP A 26 -16.43 -32.05 -10.45
CA ASP A 26 -15.43 -31.53 -11.39
C ASP A 26 -15.85 -31.73 -12.85
N LEU A 27 -16.37 -32.91 -13.19
CA LEU A 27 -16.90 -33.18 -14.53
C LEU A 27 -18.17 -32.37 -14.80
N LEU A 28 -19.01 -32.15 -13.79
CA LEU A 28 -20.29 -31.47 -13.93
C LEU A 28 -20.13 -29.98 -14.26
N TRP A 29 -19.24 -29.25 -13.57
CA TRP A 29 -19.02 -27.84 -13.93
C TRP A 29 -18.40 -27.71 -15.33
N GLN A 30 -17.49 -28.61 -15.71
CA GLN A 30 -16.89 -28.61 -17.05
C GLN A 30 -17.92 -28.90 -18.14
N TYR A 31 -18.86 -29.80 -17.86
CA TYR A 31 -20.00 -30.07 -18.74
C TYR A 31 -20.86 -28.81 -18.93
N TYR A 32 -21.18 -28.10 -17.84
CA TYR A 32 -21.94 -26.86 -17.90
C TYR A 32 -21.21 -25.75 -18.68
N THR A 33 -19.93 -25.52 -18.43
CA THR A 33 -19.13 -24.55 -19.19
C THR A 33 -19.10 -24.87 -20.69
N ARG A 34 -18.99 -26.16 -21.07
CA ARG A 34 -19.01 -26.59 -22.48
C ARG A 34 -20.36 -26.36 -23.17
N ASN A 35 -21.45 -26.35 -22.41
CA ASN A 35 -22.81 -26.13 -22.90
C ASN A 35 -23.27 -24.68 -22.72
N SER A 36 -22.36 -23.75 -22.41
CA SER A 36 -22.64 -22.33 -22.16
C SER A 36 -23.58 -22.06 -20.96
N ALA A 37 -23.72 -23.02 -20.05
CA ALA A 37 -24.43 -22.90 -18.79
C ALA A 37 -23.47 -22.36 -17.69
N PHE A 38 -22.97 -21.14 -17.89
CA PHE A 38 -21.86 -20.63 -17.08
C PHE A 38 -22.25 -20.35 -15.64
N PHE A 39 -23.49 -19.90 -15.38
CA PHE A 39 -23.94 -19.60 -14.03
C PHE A 39 -24.03 -20.87 -13.16
N GLU A 40 -24.51 -21.97 -13.73
CA GLU A 40 -24.58 -23.28 -13.09
C GLU A 40 -23.18 -23.83 -12.78
N ALA A 41 -22.24 -23.68 -13.71
CA ALA A 41 -20.84 -24.03 -13.49
C ALA A 41 -20.25 -23.21 -12.32
N ALA A 42 -20.49 -21.90 -12.30
CA ALA A 42 -20.00 -21.01 -11.25
C ALA A 42 -20.56 -21.38 -9.87
N ARG A 43 -21.85 -21.71 -9.77
CA ARG A 43 -22.48 -22.16 -8.51
C ARG A 43 -21.85 -23.45 -7.97
N ILE A 44 -21.58 -24.43 -8.85
CA ILE A 44 -20.90 -25.67 -8.43
C ILE A 44 -19.51 -25.36 -7.90
N LEU A 45 -18.73 -24.58 -8.64
CA LEU A 45 -17.37 -24.21 -8.26
C LEU A 45 -17.32 -23.47 -6.92
N ALA A 46 -18.21 -22.49 -6.71
CA ALA A 46 -18.31 -21.75 -5.45
C ALA A 46 -18.69 -22.64 -4.25
N ASN A 47 -19.60 -23.60 -4.47
CA ASN A 47 -19.96 -24.59 -3.45
C ASN A 47 -18.78 -25.51 -3.12
N LEU A 48 -18.07 -26.02 -4.13
CA LEU A 48 -16.87 -26.85 -3.92
C LEU A 48 -15.78 -26.11 -3.14
N ALA A 49 -15.58 -24.82 -3.44
CA ALA A 49 -14.61 -24.00 -2.74
C ALA A 49 -14.97 -23.76 -1.26
N SER A 50 -16.27 -23.67 -0.95
CA SER A 50 -16.79 -23.35 0.39
C SER A 50 -17.12 -24.57 1.25
N ASP A 51 -17.04 -25.79 0.70
CA ASP A 51 -17.40 -27.01 1.42
C ASP A 51 -16.26 -27.47 2.34
N ASP A 52 -16.46 -27.33 3.64
CA ASP A 52 -15.51 -27.76 4.68
C ASP A 52 -15.44 -29.29 4.85
N GLY A 53 -16.43 -30.02 4.34
CA GLY A 53 -16.44 -31.49 4.34
C GLY A 53 -15.50 -32.10 3.31
N LEU A 54 -15.03 -31.31 2.33
CA LEU A 54 -14.06 -31.75 1.35
C LEU A 54 -12.63 -31.52 1.87
N ASN A 55 -11.77 -32.54 1.72
CA ASN A 55 -10.34 -32.41 2.02
C ASN A 55 -9.62 -31.64 0.90
N LEU A 56 -9.87 -30.33 0.82
CA LEU A 56 -9.29 -29.40 -0.15
C LEU A 56 -8.42 -28.37 0.56
N GLN A 57 -7.20 -28.21 0.05
CA GLN A 57 -6.26 -27.19 0.51
C GLN A 57 -6.59 -25.82 -0.08
N LEU A 58 -6.21 -24.76 0.62
CA LEU A 58 -6.47 -23.36 0.25
C LEU A 58 -6.18 -23.04 -1.24
N PRO A 59 -5.05 -23.44 -1.86
CA PRO A 59 -4.79 -23.14 -3.26
C PRO A 59 -5.86 -23.69 -4.22
N ARG A 60 -6.37 -24.90 -3.95
CA ARG A 60 -7.42 -25.51 -4.79
C ARG A 60 -8.78 -24.83 -4.58
N ARG A 61 -9.08 -24.36 -3.37
CA ARG A 61 -10.28 -23.57 -3.08
C ARG A 61 -10.24 -22.22 -3.81
N ILE A 62 -9.08 -21.55 -3.82
CA ILE A 62 -8.85 -20.31 -4.57
C ILE A 62 -8.98 -20.53 -6.08
N GLU A 63 -8.45 -21.64 -6.61
CA GLU A 63 -8.62 -22.02 -8.01
C GLU A 63 -10.11 -22.16 -8.36
N TYR A 64 -10.89 -22.88 -7.53
CA TYR A 64 -12.33 -23.02 -7.73
C TYR A 64 -13.07 -21.69 -7.65
N LEU A 65 -12.77 -20.81 -6.69
CA LEU A 65 -13.35 -19.45 -6.65
C LEU A 65 -12.98 -18.63 -7.89
N SER A 66 -11.73 -18.67 -8.33
CA SER A 66 -11.27 -17.95 -9.53
C SER A 66 -12.01 -18.42 -10.78
N LEU A 67 -12.19 -19.73 -10.93
CA LEU A 67 -12.98 -20.32 -12.01
C LEU A 67 -14.46 -19.94 -11.88
N ALA A 68 -15.01 -19.88 -10.66
CA ALA A 68 -16.39 -19.45 -10.43
C ALA A 68 -16.59 -18.01 -10.88
N VAL A 69 -15.70 -17.09 -10.51
CA VAL A 69 -15.72 -15.67 -10.93
C VAL A 69 -15.66 -15.58 -12.46
N SER A 70 -14.74 -16.31 -13.09
CA SER A 70 -14.62 -16.31 -14.56
C SER A 70 -15.88 -16.81 -15.25
N ASN A 71 -16.52 -17.87 -14.74
CA ASN A 71 -17.77 -18.39 -15.32
C ASN A 71 -18.94 -17.43 -15.06
N ALA A 72 -19.08 -16.88 -13.84
CA ALA A 72 -20.12 -15.92 -13.52
C ALA A 72 -20.05 -14.68 -14.44
N LYS A 73 -18.85 -14.10 -14.65
CA LYS A 73 -18.62 -13.01 -15.61
C LYS A 73 -18.93 -13.36 -17.07
N SER A 74 -18.84 -14.64 -17.43
CA SER A 74 -19.15 -15.13 -18.78
C SER A 74 -20.64 -15.40 -19.01
N THR A 75 -21.48 -15.27 -17.96
CA THR A 75 -22.92 -15.47 -18.06
C THR A 75 -23.55 -14.37 -18.93
N PRO A 76 -24.27 -14.72 -20.01
CA PRO A 76 -24.91 -13.72 -20.85
C PRO A 76 -26.06 -13.02 -20.09
N ASN A 77 -26.39 -11.78 -20.48
CA ASN A 77 -27.53 -11.07 -19.92
C ASN A 77 -28.82 -11.89 -20.14
N LEU A 78 -29.51 -12.16 -19.04
CA LEU A 78 -30.76 -12.91 -18.98
C LEU A 78 -31.95 -12.01 -19.33
N THR A 79 -33.09 -12.64 -19.60
CA THR A 79 -34.28 -11.95 -20.12
C THR A 79 -34.91 -11.01 -19.09
N THR A 80 -34.80 -11.33 -17.79
CA THR A 80 -35.42 -10.55 -16.72
C THR A 80 -34.37 -9.77 -15.92
N LYS A 81 -34.76 -8.60 -15.41
CA LYS A 81 -33.90 -7.81 -14.52
C LYS A 81 -33.62 -8.54 -13.20
N SER A 82 -34.56 -9.36 -12.72
CA SER A 82 -34.41 -10.11 -11.46
C SER A 82 -33.30 -11.15 -11.56
N GLU A 83 -33.27 -11.95 -12.63
CA GLU A 83 -32.24 -12.96 -12.85
C GLU A 83 -30.85 -12.32 -12.99
N ASN A 84 -30.75 -11.21 -13.74
CA ASN A 84 -29.49 -10.46 -13.84
C ASN A 84 -29.04 -9.90 -12.48
N GLY A 85 -29.97 -9.50 -11.63
CA GLY A 85 -29.69 -9.07 -10.25
C GLY A 85 -29.11 -10.19 -9.38
N GLU A 86 -29.63 -11.42 -9.50
CA GLU A 86 -29.13 -12.60 -8.79
C GLU A 86 -27.69 -12.96 -9.22
N VAL A 87 -27.42 -12.95 -10.54
CA VAL A 87 -26.07 -13.21 -11.06
C VAL A 87 -25.09 -12.14 -10.57
N PHE A 88 -25.51 -10.87 -10.55
CA PHE A 88 -24.68 -9.78 -10.05
C PHE A 88 -24.37 -9.93 -8.55
N SER A 89 -25.37 -10.17 -7.71
CA SER A 89 -25.15 -10.38 -6.28
C SER A 89 -24.26 -11.59 -6.01
N PHE A 90 -24.50 -12.70 -6.73
CA PHE A 90 -23.66 -13.88 -6.61
C PHE A 90 -22.22 -13.61 -7.02
N LEU A 91 -22.00 -12.87 -8.11
CA LEU A 91 -20.66 -12.49 -8.57
C LEU A 91 -19.94 -11.64 -7.51
N THR A 92 -20.62 -10.64 -6.95
CA THR A 92 -20.06 -9.81 -5.86
C THR A 92 -19.67 -10.68 -4.67
N ASP A 93 -20.55 -11.57 -4.21
CA ASP A 93 -20.29 -12.45 -3.05
C ASP A 93 -19.04 -13.33 -3.26
N ILE A 94 -18.85 -13.88 -4.47
CA ILE A 94 -17.69 -14.74 -4.75
C ILE A 94 -16.40 -13.96 -5.01
N GLU A 95 -16.50 -12.71 -5.51
CA GLU A 95 -15.36 -11.81 -5.64
C GLU A 95 -14.84 -11.39 -4.25
N GLU A 96 -15.74 -10.97 -3.35
CA GLU A 96 -15.39 -10.66 -1.96
C GLU A 96 -14.76 -11.86 -1.24
N LYS A 97 -15.33 -13.06 -1.40
CA LYS A 97 -14.73 -14.30 -0.86
C LYS A 97 -13.33 -14.58 -1.43
N LEU A 98 -13.12 -14.32 -2.72
CA LEU A 98 -11.83 -14.51 -3.35
C LEU A 98 -10.80 -13.51 -2.79
N GLU A 99 -11.19 -12.25 -2.57
CA GLU A 99 -10.33 -11.24 -1.93
C GLU A 99 -9.94 -11.64 -0.50
N VAL A 100 -10.91 -12.09 0.31
CA VAL A 100 -10.62 -12.61 1.66
C VAL A 100 -9.71 -13.83 1.61
N ALA A 101 -9.87 -14.72 0.64
CA ALA A 101 -8.99 -15.86 0.46
C ALA A 101 -7.55 -15.44 0.10
N GLN A 102 -7.36 -14.34 -0.65
CA GLN A 102 -6.02 -13.77 -0.88
C GLN A 102 -5.41 -13.21 0.40
N VAL A 103 -6.20 -12.52 1.25
CA VAL A 103 -5.74 -12.11 2.58
C VAL A 103 -5.30 -13.33 3.40
N GLN A 104 -6.06 -14.42 3.35
CA GLN A 104 -5.72 -15.66 4.04
C GLN A 104 -4.39 -16.27 3.55
N VAL A 105 -4.08 -16.18 2.25
CA VAL A 105 -2.78 -16.59 1.71
C VAL A 105 -1.64 -15.74 2.27
N GLU A 106 -1.82 -14.42 2.30
CA GLU A 106 -0.83 -13.49 2.86
C GLU A 106 -0.58 -13.77 4.34
N VAL A 107 -1.63 -14.01 5.13
CA VAL A 107 -1.52 -14.40 6.54
C VAL A 107 -0.82 -15.75 6.68
N LEU A 108 -1.17 -16.75 5.86
CA LEU A 108 -0.50 -18.05 5.85
C LEU A 108 1.01 -17.91 5.61
N GLN A 109 1.42 -17.10 4.64
CA GLN A 109 2.83 -16.87 4.35
C GLN A 109 3.54 -16.16 5.52
N ASN A 110 2.92 -15.14 6.10
CA ASN A 110 3.48 -14.43 7.27
C ASN A 110 3.64 -15.37 8.47
N VAL A 111 2.66 -16.24 8.74
CA VAL A 111 2.76 -17.23 9.82
C VAL A 111 3.85 -18.26 9.52
N LEU A 112 4.01 -18.71 8.27
CA LEU A 112 5.10 -19.60 7.89
C LEU A 112 6.48 -18.99 8.16
N ASP A 113 6.66 -17.71 7.83
CA ASP A 113 7.92 -16.97 7.93
C ASP A 113 8.33 -16.62 9.38
N LEU A 114 7.40 -16.70 10.35
CA LEU A 114 7.73 -16.54 11.76
C LEU A 114 8.62 -17.70 12.24
N SER A 115 9.70 -17.41 12.96
CA SER A 115 10.40 -18.46 13.72
C SER A 115 9.52 -18.93 14.89
N ASP A 116 9.76 -20.14 15.39
CA ASP A 116 9.00 -20.67 16.54
C ASP A 116 9.13 -19.78 17.78
N ASP A 117 10.31 -19.18 18.00
CA ASP A 117 10.55 -18.20 19.06
C ASP A 117 9.71 -16.91 18.86
N GLN A 118 9.66 -16.37 17.64
CA GLN A 118 8.86 -15.17 17.32
C GLN A 118 7.37 -15.46 17.48
N PHE A 119 6.92 -16.63 17.03
CA PHE A 119 5.53 -17.06 17.21
C PHE A 119 5.16 -17.12 18.69
N GLN A 120 6.01 -17.73 19.53
CA GLN A 120 5.78 -17.83 20.97
C GLN A 120 5.78 -16.46 21.65
N LEU A 121 6.73 -15.59 21.32
CA LEU A 121 6.81 -14.23 21.87
C LEU A 121 5.56 -13.41 21.56
N ASN A 122 5.16 -13.38 20.29
CA ASN A 122 3.98 -12.64 19.85
C ASN A 122 2.71 -13.18 20.53
N HIS A 123 2.59 -14.51 20.63
CA HIS A 123 1.45 -15.14 21.27
C HIS A 123 1.41 -14.93 22.81
N HIS A 124 2.57 -14.83 23.47
CA HIS A 124 2.63 -14.62 24.94
C HIS A 124 2.22 -13.21 25.36
N HIS A 125 2.51 -12.18 24.55
CA HIS A 125 2.14 -10.80 24.88
C HIS A 125 0.61 -10.58 24.96
N HIS A 126 -0.19 -11.48 24.38
CA HIS A 126 -1.65 -11.38 24.34
C HIS A 126 -2.40 -12.39 25.22
N GLN A 127 -1.72 -13.23 26.02
CA GLN A 127 -2.40 -14.25 26.83
C GLN A 127 -2.66 -13.84 28.28
N ASP A 128 -3.96 -13.67 28.58
CA ASP A 128 -4.53 -14.02 29.89
C ASP A 128 -5.54 -15.20 29.79
N GLN A 129 -5.90 -15.72 28.59
CA GLN A 129 -7.00 -16.72 28.50
C GLN A 129 -6.89 -17.89 27.50
N ASN A 130 -5.98 -17.93 26.52
CA ASN A 130 -5.98 -19.01 25.49
C ASN A 130 -4.73 -19.89 25.50
N ALA A 131 -4.55 -20.70 26.53
CA ALA A 131 -3.57 -21.78 26.50
C ALA A 131 -3.84 -22.76 25.34
N GLY A 132 -2.95 -22.82 24.33
CA GLY A 132 -2.75 -24.07 23.58
C GLY A 132 -2.92 -24.11 22.05
N GLN A 133 -2.93 -23.00 21.31
CA GLN A 133 -2.82 -23.10 19.84
C GLN A 133 -1.34 -23.13 19.43
N THR A 134 -0.90 -24.26 18.85
CA THR A 134 0.44 -24.35 18.27
C THR A 134 0.44 -23.74 16.87
N LYS A 135 1.63 -23.34 16.38
CA LYS A 135 1.81 -22.83 15.03
C LYS A 135 1.22 -23.78 13.98
N GLU A 136 1.39 -25.09 14.16
CA GLU A 136 0.87 -26.12 13.25
C GLU A 136 -0.67 -26.13 13.19
N VAL A 137 -1.34 -25.90 14.32
CA VAL A 137 -2.81 -25.83 14.36
C VAL A 137 -3.30 -24.63 13.55
N ILE A 138 -2.67 -23.47 13.72
CA ILE A 138 -3.02 -22.25 12.96
C ILE A 138 -2.78 -22.46 11.47
N LEU A 139 -1.64 -23.03 11.09
CA LEU A 139 -1.33 -23.36 9.69
C LEU A 139 -2.35 -24.34 9.10
N GLN A 140 -2.75 -25.36 9.84
CA GLN A 140 -3.76 -26.32 9.39
C GLN A 140 -5.13 -25.65 9.19
N VAL A 141 -5.53 -24.75 10.09
CA VAL A 141 -6.78 -23.99 9.95
C VAL A 141 -6.74 -23.09 8.71
N LEU A 142 -5.65 -22.34 8.52
CA LEU A 142 -5.43 -21.48 7.35
C LEU A 142 -5.41 -22.26 6.03
N GLN A 143 -5.06 -23.55 6.04
CA GLN A 143 -4.98 -24.36 4.83
C GLN A 143 -6.26 -25.14 4.51
N SER A 144 -7.05 -25.50 5.53
CA SER A 144 -8.13 -26.50 5.38
C SER A 144 -9.47 -25.94 4.91
N ARG A 145 -9.77 -24.67 5.21
CA ARG A 145 -11.04 -24.02 4.88
C ARG A 145 -10.87 -22.56 4.49
N LEU A 146 -11.93 -21.96 3.93
CA LEU A 146 -12.02 -20.52 3.73
C LEU A 146 -12.48 -19.87 5.04
N LEU A 147 -11.70 -18.94 5.55
CA LEU A 147 -12.02 -18.16 6.74
C LEU A 147 -12.72 -16.86 6.35
N THR A 148 -13.57 -16.34 7.23
CA THR A 148 -14.07 -14.98 7.12
C THR A 148 -12.99 -13.99 7.54
N ILE A 149 -13.06 -12.76 7.03
CA ILE A 149 -12.11 -11.69 7.37
C ILE A 149 -12.04 -11.43 8.88
N SER A 150 -13.17 -11.57 9.58
CA SER A 150 -13.26 -11.38 11.03
C SER A 150 -12.59 -12.51 11.83
N GLU A 151 -12.69 -13.76 11.36
CA GLU A 151 -11.97 -14.89 11.96
C GLU A 151 -10.46 -14.72 11.76
N ILE A 152 -10.02 -14.35 10.55
CA ILE A 152 -8.61 -14.10 10.26
C ILE A 152 -8.04 -13.02 11.19
N TYR A 153 -8.78 -11.91 11.35
CA TYR A 153 -8.36 -10.82 12.23
C TYR A 153 -8.25 -11.28 13.69
N ARG A 154 -9.36 -11.74 14.27
CA ARG A 154 -9.50 -11.98 15.71
C ARG A 154 -8.72 -13.19 16.20
N ASP A 155 -8.73 -14.27 15.43
CA ASP A 155 -8.21 -15.56 15.90
C ASP A 155 -6.74 -15.77 15.54
N ILE A 156 -6.19 -14.97 14.61
CA ILE A 156 -4.85 -15.16 14.06
C ILE A 156 -4.04 -13.86 14.03
N VAL A 157 -4.48 -12.84 13.29
CA VAL A 157 -3.67 -11.65 13.02
C VAL A 157 -3.45 -10.80 14.26
N GLU A 158 -4.51 -10.49 15.02
CA GLU A 158 -4.44 -9.69 16.24
C GLU A 158 -3.64 -10.42 17.35
N PRO A 159 -3.89 -11.70 17.68
CA PRO A 159 -3.09 -12.42 18.69
C PRO A 159 -1.61 -12.57 18.35
N LEU A 160 -1.28 -12.64 17.06
CA LEU A 160 0.11 -12.76 16.59
C LEU A 160 0.77 -11.40 16.31
N GLY A 161 0.06 -10.28 16.51
CA GLY A 161 0.59 -8.94 16.27
C GLY A 161 1.06 -8.72 14.83
N LEU A 162 0.38 -9.31 13.83
CA LEU A 162 0.77 -9.18 12.41
C LEU A 162 0.29 -7.84 11.84
N LEU A 163 1.07 -6.78 12.07
CA LEU A 163 0.67 -5.39 11.74
C LEU A 163 0.45 -5.17 10.23
N GLU A 164 1.30 -5.73 9.38
CA GLU A 164 1.14 -5.60 7.92
C GLU A 164 -0.13 -6.30 7.42
N CYS A 165 -0.45 -7.47 7.97
CA CYS A 165 -1.71 -8.17 7.69
C CYS A 165 -2.91 -7.39 8.24
N THR A 166 -2.75 -6.67 9.35
CA THR A 166 -3.80 -5.80 9.90
C THR A 166 -4.16 -4.68 8.92
N LEU A 167 -3.17 -4.01 8.32
CA LEU A 167 -3.40 -3.01 7.28
C LEU A 167 -4.08 -3.61 6.04
N LEU A 168 -3.65 -4.81 5.62
CA LEU A 168 -4.29 -5.51 4.50
C LEU A 168 -5.76 -5.83 4.78
N ILE A 169 -6.06 -6.30 5.99
CA ILE A 169 -7.44 -6.56 6.43
C ILE A 169 -8.26 -5.29 6.38
N PHE A 170 -7.77 -4.17 6.93
CA PHE A 170 -8.51 -2.90 6.90
C PHE A 170 -8.81 -2.44 5.48
N HIS A 171 -7.86 -2.61 4.56
CA HIS A 171 -8.09 -2.29 3.15
C HIS A 171 -9.19 -3.16 2.53
N VAL A 172 -9.09 -4.48 2.67
CA VAL A 172 -10.04 -5.43 2.05
C VAL A 172 -11.43 -5.34 2.68
N SER A 173 -11.53 -5.00 3.97
CA SER A 173 -12.82 -4.85 4.64
C SER A 173 -13.39 -3.42 4.60
N ASP A 174 -12.80 -2.49 3.85
CA ASP A 174 -13.15 -1.06 3.83
C ASP A 174 -13.28 -0.44 5.24
N HIS A 175 -12.37 -0.81 6.15
CA HIS A 175 -12.40 -0.36 7.54
C HIS A 175 -11.76 1.02 7.70
N ARG A 176 -12.58 2.05 7.92
CA ARG A 176 -12.17 3.47 7.89
C ARG A 176 -11.97 4.11 9.28
N ASP A 177 -11.46 3.36 10.26
CA ASP A 177 -11.05 3.96 11.55
C ASP A 177 -9.63 4.53 11.45
N LEU A 178 -9.53 5.85 11.21
CA LEU A 178 -8.26 6.55 11.06
C LEU A 178 -7.37 6.44 12.32
N ASN A 179 -7.94 6.39 13.53
CA ASN A 179 -7.15 6.30 14.75
C ASN A 179 -6.50 4.93 14.89
N LEU A 180 -7.25 3.88 14.54
CA LEU A 180 -6.73 2.51 14.58
C LEU A 180 -5.66 2.31 13.50
N ILE A 181 -5.89 2.79 12.28
CA ILE A 181 -4.91 2.76 11.18
C ILE A 181 -3.63 3.49 11.60
N GLN A 182 -3.74 4.70 12.18
CA GLN A 182 -2.60 5.46 12.66
C GLN A 182 -1.83 4.72 13.76
N THR A 183 -2.55 4.03 14.67
CA THR A 183 -1.94 3.24 15.74
C THR A 183 -1.12 2.09 15.17
N VAL A 184 -1.66 1.36 14.18
CA VAL A 184 -0.95 0.27 13.51
C VAL A 184 0.30 0.79 12.80
N TRP A 185 0.21 1.89 12.05
CA TRP A 185 1.36 2.50 11.39
C TRP A 185 2.43 2.99 12.38
N SER A 186 2.03 3.56 13.50
CA SER A 186 2.96 3.98 14.55
C SER A 186 3.73 2.77 15.12
N ALA A 187 3.03 1.66 15.37
CA ALA A 187 3.65 0.41 15.83
C ALA A 187 4.60 -0.20 14.78
N ILE A 188 4.26 -0.13 13.49
CA ILE A 188 5.14 -0.58 12.40
C ILE A 188 6.43 0.22 12.38
N ILE A 189 6.33 1.55 12.52
CA ILE A 189 7.49 2.44 12.53
C ILE A 189 8.36 2.22 13.76
N GLU A 190 7.75 2.03 14.94
CA GLU A 190 8.47 1.69 16.17
C GLU A 190 9.22 0.35 16.02
N GLN A 191 8.54 -0.70 15.55
CA GLN A 191 9.17 -2.00 15.31
C GLN A 191 10.31 -1.92 14.27
N ALA A 192 10.15 -1.11 13.24
CA ALA A 192 11.19 -0.89 12.23
C ALA A 192 12.37 -0.05 12.76
N HIS A 193 12.12 0.87 13.68
CA HIS A 193 13.15 1.64 14.37
C HIS A 193 13.97 0.76 15.32
N GLU A 194 13.32 -0.07 16.13
CA GLU A 194 14.02 -1.02 17.01
C GLU A 194 14.83 -2.04 16.20
N GLY A 195 14.27 -2.49 15.07
CA GLY A 195 14.89 -3.44 14.16
C GLY A 195 15.00 -4.84 14.77
N ARG A 196 15.74 -5.72 14.08
CA ARG A 196 16.06 -7.07 14.54
C ARG A 196 17.58 -7.24 14.64
N PRO A 197 18.11 -8.10 15.51
CA PRO A 197 19.55 -8.34 15.59
C PRO A 197 20.13 -8.74 14.23
N GLY A 198 21.10 -7.96 13.72
CA GLY A 198 21.71 -8.17 12.41
C GLY A 198 20.88 -7.68 11.21
N GLY A 199 19.73 -7.06 11.43
CA GLY A 199 18.91 -6.39 10.43
C GLY A 199 19.07 -4.87 10.42
N LEU A 200 18.34 -4.22 9.50
CA LEU A 200 18.22 -2.76 9.48
C LEU A 200 17.47 -2.28 10.74
N SER A 201 17.86 -1.12 11.24
CA SER A 201 17.27 -0.45 12.42
C SER A 201 17.36 1.06 12.26
N GLY A 202 16.75 1.79 13.20
CA GLY A 202 16.69 3.24 13.19
C GLY A 202 16.02 3.79 11.94
N VAL A 203 16.54 4.90 11.43
CA VAL A 203 16.00 5.57 10.24
C VAL A 203 16.07 4.68 9.00
N GLU A 204 17.12 3.89 8.82
CA GLU A 204 17.27 3.01 7.66
C GLU A 204 16.26 1.85 7.68
N GLY A 205 15.99 1.29 8.87
CA GLY A 205 14.94 0.29 9.07
C GLY A 205 13.55 0.83 8.73
N VAL A 206 13.22 2.03 9.23
CA VAL A 206 11.95 2.72 8.94
C VAL A 206 11.83 3.05 7.44
N ALA A 207 12.86 3.64 6.84
CA ALA A 207 12.90 3.97 5.42
C ALA A 207 12.59 2.74 4.54
N ASN A 208 13.31 1.63 4.76
CA ASN A 208 13.10 0.41 4.01
C ASN A 208 11.69 -0.17 4.24
N LYS A 209 11.19 -0.17 5.48
CA LYS A 209 9.85 -0.70 5.78
C LYS A 209 8.75 0.12 5.10
N VAL A 210 8.84 1.45 5.16
CA VAL A 210 7.88 2.36 4.52
C VAL A 210 7.92 2.22 3.00
N SER A 211 9.10 2.17 2.38
CA SER A 211 9.24 1.93 0.93
C SER A 211 8.56 0.62 0.51
N GLN A 212 8.75 -0.46 1.28
CA GLN A 212 8.12 -1.76 1.02
C GLN A 212 6.59 -1.70 1.12
N LEU A 213 6.06 -1.11 2.19
CA LEU A 213 4.61 -1.02 2.40
C LEU A 213 3.95 -0.04 1.45
N GLY A 214 4.62 1.05 1.10
CA GLY A 214 4.17 1.99 0.08
C GLY A 214 4.00 1.32 -1.28
N ARG A 215 4.98 0.53 -1.73
CA ARG A 215 4.86 -0.26 -2.97
C ARG A 215 3.71 -1.27 -2.94
N LYS A 216 3.36 -1.78 -1.76
CA LYS A 216 2.31 -2.78 -1.57
C LYS A 216 0.91 -2.16 -1.52
N PHE A 217 0.76 -1.04 -0.81
CA PHE A 217 -0.55 -0.50 -0.44
C PHE A 217 -0.93 0.79 -1.16
N TYR A 218 0.01 1.57 -1.69
CA TYR A 218 -0.35 2.73 -2.50
C TYR A 218 -1.03 2.27 -3.81
N PRO A 219 -2.17 2.85 -4.24
CA PRO A 219 -2.78 4.12 -3.77
C PRO A 219 -4.00 3.96 -2.83
N SER A 220 -4.08 2.89 -2.03
CA SER A 220 -5.17 2.68 -1.06
C SER A 220 -5.26 3.83 -0.06
N ASP A 221 -6.41 4.51 0.00
CA ASP A 221 -6.70 5.61 0.94
C ASP A 221 -6.86 5.15 2.39
N ILE A 222 -6.97 3.83 2.59
CA ILE A 222 -7.13 3.17 3.90
C ILE A 222 -5.79 2.65 4.41
N ALA A 223 -5.18 1.70 3.70
CA ALA A 223 -3.93 1.08 4.17
C ALA A 223 -2.73 2.02 4.03
N PHE A 224 -2.76 2.96 3.09
CA PHE A 224 -1.70 3.95 2.89
C PHE A 224 -2.32 5.36 2.73
N ASN A 225 -2.95 5.86 3.79
CA ASN A 225 -3.45 7.23 3.79
C ASN A 225 -2.28 8.24 3.71
N THR A 226 -2.03 8.79 2.51
CA THR A 226 -0.83 9.57 2.24
C THR A 226 -0.61 10.73 3.21
N SER A 227 -1.64 11.53 3.50
CA SER A 227 -1.53 12.69 4.41
C SER A 227 -1.13 12.24 5.83
N MET A 228 -1.75 11.15 6.32
CA MET A 228 -1.38 10.56 7.61
C MET A 228 0.05 10.02 7.62
N ILE A 229 0.45 9.23 6.61
CA ILE A 229 1.78 8.62 6.56
C ILE A 229 2.87 9.69 6.47
N VAL A 230 2.69 10.69 5.61
CA VAL A 230 3.60 11.84 5.53
C VAL A 230 3.68 12.53 6.89
N GLY A 231 2.56 12.81 7.54
CA GLY A 231 2.53 13.41 8.88
C GLY A 231 3.30 12.60 9.94
N ILE A 232 3.17 11.27 9.95
CA ILE A 232 3.90 10.41 10.88
C ILE A 232 5.39 10.39 10.57
N LEU A 233 5.77 10.27 9.29
CA LEU A 233 7.18 10.18 8.88
C LEU A 233 7.93 11.49 9.06
N GLU A 234 7.32 12.62 8.73
CA GLU A 234 7.91 13.94 8.96
C GLU A 234 8.14 14.17 10.46
N LYS A 235 7.17 13.78 11.29
CA LYS A 235 7.34 13.85 12.74
C LYS A 235 8.47 12.95 13.22
N TYR A 236 8.51 11.70 12.75
CA TYR A 236 9.57 10.75 13.11
C TYR A 236 10.97 11.25 12.66
N ALA A 237 11.08 11.83 11.46
CA ALA A 237 12.33 12.39 10.94
C ALA A 237 12.78 13.63 11.72
N PHE A 238 11.83 14.46 12.18
CA PHE A 238 12.12 15.58 13.08
C PHE A 238 12.65 15.11 14.45
N ASP A 239 12.02 14.08 15.02
CA ASP A 239 12.41 13.53 16.33
C ASP A 239 13.73 12.72 16.26
N ASN A 240 14.12 12.21 15.07
CA ASN A 240 15.31 11.38 14.84
C ASN A 240 16.22 11.95 13.74
N PRO A 241 16.92 13.07 13.97
CA PRO A 241 17.73 13.72 12.95
C PRO A 241 18.95 12.88 12.55
N LEU A 242 19.18 12.75 11.25
CA LEU A 242 20.38 12.10 10.70
C LEU A 242 21.60 13.05 10.70
N PRO A 243 22.83 12.51 10.85
CA PRO A 243 24.05 13.31 10.71
C PRO A 243 24.11 13.99 9.33
N GLY A 244 24.39 15.30 9.33
CA GLY A 244 24.48 16.10 8.12
C GLY A 244 23.13 16.51 7.53
N ASN A 245 22.05 16.44 8.31
CA ASN A 245 20.71 16.92 7.94
C ASN A 245 20.20 16.34 6.60
N LYS A 246 20.51 15.06 6.38
CA LYS A 246 20.01 14.32 5.21
C LYS A 246 18.48 14.21 5.29
N LYS A 247 17.84 14.83 4.31
CA LYS A 247 16.41 14.77 4.02
C LYS A 247 16.14 13.45 3.30
N TRP A 248 15.24 12.64 3.82
CA TRP A 248 15.06 11.25 3.34
C TRP A 248 13.60 10.87 3.12
N VAL A 249 12.66 11.58 3.78
CA VAL A 249 11.22 11.25 3.72
C VAL A 249 10.72 11.35 2.28
N GLY A 250 11.05 12.44 1.58
CA GLY A 250 10.70 12.63 0.17
C GLY A 250 11.18 11.49 -0.73
N SER A 251 12.46 11.12 -0.64
CA SER A 251 13.05 10.07 -1.48
C SER A 251 12.49 8.67 -1.14
N VAL A 252 12.20 8.37 0.12
CA VAL A 252 11.54 7.12 0.53
C VAL A 252 10.11 7.03 0.00
N LEU A 253 9.35 8.11 0.08
CA LEU A 253 8.00 8.16 -0.49
C LEU A 253 8.04 8.05 -2.02
N ARG A 254 9.04 8.64 -2.66
CA ARG A 254 9.26 8.46 -4.10
C ARG A 254 9.57 7.00 -4.44
N GLU A 255 10.44 6.35 -3.68
CA GLU A 255 10.80 4.95 -3.83
C GLU A 255 9.58 4.00 -3.59
N ALA A 256 8.68 4.39 -2.70
CA ALA A 256 7.38 3.75 -2.49
C ALA A 256 6.45 3.82 -3.71
N GLY A 257 6.74 4.67 -4.70
CA GLY A 257 5.97 4.82 -5.92
C GLY A 257 5.07 6.06 -5.95
N LEU A 258 5.17 6.95 -4.95
CA LEU A 258 4.35 8.16 -4.93
C LEU A 258 4.85 9.17 -5.99
N PRO A 259 3.92 9.87 -6.68
CA PRO A 259 4.27 11.03 -7.50
C PRO A 259 4.82 12.16 -6.62
N TRP A 260 5.84 12.87 -7.10
CA TRP A 260 6.40 14.04 -6.41
C TRP A 260 5.34 15.10 -6.07
N GLN A 261 4.37 15.32 -6.95
CA GLN A 261 3.26 16.23 -6.69
C GLN A 261 2.48 15.84 -5.42
N THR A 262 2.15 14.56 -5.26
CA THR A 262 1.41 14.06 -4.08
C THR A 262 2.22 14.20 -2.80
N ILE A 263 3.53 13.94 -2.88
CA ILE A 263 4.46 14.12 -1.75
C ILE A 263 4.49 15.58 -1.34
N TRP A 264 4.74 16.48 -2.29
CA TRP A 264 4.79 17.92 -2.06
C TRP A 264 3.47 18.46 -1.51
N GLU A 265 2.32 18.09 -2.08
CA GLU A 265 1.00 18.54 -1.62
C GLU A 265 0.73 18.12 -0.18
N SER A 266 1.16 16.92 0.21
CA SER A 266 0.97 16.41 1.56
C SER A 266 1.84 17.17 2.58
N ILE A 267 3.09 17.48 2.23
CA ILE A 267 3.97 18.27 3.11
C ILE A 267 3.54 19.74 3.16
N ASP A 268 3.09 20.33 2.04
CA ASP A 268 2.49 21.68 1.98
C ASP A 268 1.23 21.78 2.86
N GLU A 269 0.40 20.73 2.91
CA GLU A 269 -0.74 20.64 3.81
C GLU A 269 -0.32 20.72 5.28
N LEU A 270 0.72 19.98 5.68
CA LEU A 270 1.27 20.06 7.05
C LEU A 270 1.78 21.48 7.36
N PHE A 271 2.52 22.08 6.43
CA PHE A 271 3.06 23.43 6.58
C PHE A 271 1.96 24.51 6.68
N THR A 272 0.92 24.40 5.84
CA THR A 272 -0.15 25.40 5.75
C THR A 272 -1.17 25.24 6.88
N SER A 273 -1.48 24.02 7.30
CA SER A 273 -2.45 23.74 8.37
C SER A 273 -2.00 24.27 9.74
N LYS A 274 -0.69 24.32 9.97
CA LYS A 274 -0.06 24.76 11.23
C LYS A 274 -0.61 24.04 12.46
N LEU A 275 -1.03 22.80 12.30
CA LEU A 275 -1.50 21.97 13.41
C LEU A 275 -0.30 21.43 14.22
N PRO A 276 -0.39 21.30 15.55
CA PRO A 276 0.68 20.70 16.34
C PRO A 276 1.13 19.32 15.80
N PRO A 277 2.45 19.03 15.72
CA PRO A 277 3.57 19.83 16.21
C PRO A 277 4.00 21.00 15.30
N TRP A 278 3.48 21.12 14.08
CA TRP A 278 3.88 22.02 13.00
C TRP A 278 3.45 23.49 13.16
N HIS A 279 3.61 24.07 14.34
CA HIS A 279 3.08 25.42 14.66
C HIS A 279 4.16 26.41 15.13
N ILE A 280 5.36 25.91 15.44
CA ILE A 280 6.49 26.71 15.92
C ILE A 280 7.57 26.84 14.86
N ASP A 281 8.35 27.92 14.92
CA ASP A 281 9.39 28.26 13.93
C ASP A 281 10.37 27.12 13.65
N SER A 282 10.80 26.38 14.68
CA SER A 282 11.71 25.23 14.51
C SER A 282 11.10 24.09 13.70
N THR A 283 9.81 23.82 13.87
CA THR A 283 9.11 22.75 13.13
C THR A 283 8.73 23.20 11.73
N LEU A 284 8.39 24.48 11.56
CA LEU A 284 8.06 25.05 10.25
C LEU A 284 9.30 25.20 9.38
N SER A 285 10.44 25.60 9.95
CA SER A 285 11.73 25.61 9.23
C SER A 285 12.12 24.21 8.78
N PHE A 286 11.97 23.21 9.65
CA PHE A 286 12.19 21.81 9.28
C PHE A 286 11.35 21.39 8.05
N LEU A 287 10.03 21.57 8.09
CA LEU A 287 9.16 21.26 6.95
C LEU A 287 9.57 22.03 5.69
N THR A 288 9.91 23.31 5.83
CA THR A 288 10.30 24.11 4.67
C THR A 288 11.61 23.61 4.04
N PHE A 289 12.53 23.07 4.85
CA PHE A 289 13.73 22.40 4.34
C PHE A 289 13.42 21.08 3.63
N GLU A 290 12.51 20.27 4.15
CA GLU A 290 12.03 19.05 3.49
C GLU A 290 11.38 19.39 2.13
N ILE A 291 10.52 20.41 2.10
CA ILE A 291 9.89 20.89 0.87
C ILE A 291 10.93 21.37 -0.15
N ALA A 292 11.95 22.11 0.29
CA ALA A 292 13.01 22.58 -0.59
C ALA A 292 13.77 21.42 -1.25
N GLU A 293 14.04 20.34 -0.51
CA GLU A 293 14.69 19.15 -1.08
C GLU A 293 13.76 18.38 -2.02
N VAL A 294 12.49 18.18 -1.65
CA VAL A 294 11.49 17.53 -2.51
C VAL A 294 11.35 18.25 -3.85
N ILE A 295 11.24 19.58 -3.85
CA ILE A 295 11.14 20.36 -5.10
C ILE A 295 12.41 20.23 -5.94
N LYS A 296 13.58 20.25 -5.30
CA LYS A 296 14.87 20.10 -5.98
C LYS A 296 15.01 18.73 -6.63
N GLU A 297 14.71 17.64 -5.90
CA GLU A 297 14.75 16.27 -6.42
C GLU A 297 13.71 16.08 -7.55
N TRP A 298 12.52 16.65 -7.40
CA TRP A 298 11.48 16.60 -8.43
C TRP A 298 11.95 17.24 -9.75
N ILE A 299 12.51 18.45 -9.68
CA ILE A 299 13.02 19.14 -10.87
C ILE A 299 14.20 18.37 -11.48
N GLN A 300 15.10 17.83 -10.66
CA GLN A 300 16.23 17.04 -11.14
C GLN A 300 15.75 15.78 -11.89
N GLU A 301 14.80 15.03 -11.35
CA GLU A 301 14.26 13.85 -12.04
C GLU A 301 13.56 14.24 -13.35
N MET A 302 12.88 15.39 -13.38
CA MET A 302 12.28 15.92 -14.61
C MET A 302 13.32 16.29 -15.67
N ASP A 303 14.41 16.96 -15.27
CA ASP A 303 15.53 17.30 -16.16
C ASP A 303 16.14 16.01 -16.76
N GLU A 304 16.41 15.00 -15.92
CA GLU A 304 16.96 13.70 -16.33
C GLU A 304 16.04 12.95 -17.30
N LEU A 305 14.73 12.96 -17.04
CA LEU A 305 13.73 12.38 -17.94
C LEU A 305 13.67 13.11 -19.28
N ASN A 306 13.76 14.44 -19.27
CA ASN A 306 13.76 15.25 -20.49
C ASN A 306 15.01 14.97 -21.34
N ASP A 307 16.19 14.94 -20.72
CA ASP A 307 17.45 14.58 -21.38
C ASP A 307 17.40 13.15 -21.96
N PHE A 308 16.81 12.20 -21.24
CA PHE A 308 16.61 10.84 -21.74
C PHE A 308 15.68 10.79 -22.97
N LEU A 309 14.60 11.56 -22.97
CA LEU A 309 13.68 11.63 -24.11
C LEU A 309 14.32 12.31 -25.33
N LEU A 310 15.12 13.36 -25.12
CA LEU A 310 15.87 14.05 -26.18
C LEU A 310 16.93 13.13 -26.80
N THR A 311 17.70 12.41 -25.99
CA THR A 311 18.71 11.45 -26.50
C THR A 311 18.08 10.27 -27.25
N THR A 312 16.94 9.76 -26.79
CA THR A 312 16.23 8.65 -27.46
C THR A 312 15.55 9.09 -28.75
N SER A 313 14.97 10.30 -28.80
CA SER A 313 14.36 10.83 -30.02
C SER A 313 15.37 11.14 -31.13
N HIS A 314 16.62 11.46 -30.81
CA HIS A 314 17.70 11.56 -31.79
C HIS A 314 18.10 10.21 -32.44
N SER A 315 17.72 9.07 -31.86
CA SER A 315 17.98 7.73 -32.44
C SER A 315 16.87 7.22 -33.37
N ASN A 316 15.65 7.77 -33.27
CA ASN A 316 14.53 7.51 -34.16
C ASN A 316 14.04 8.83 -34.76
N SER A 317 14.55 9.17 -35.94
CA SER A 317 14.23 10.41 -36.66
C SER A 317 12.73 10.51 -36.98
N ASN A 318 11.96 11.15 -36.10
CA ASN A 318 10.62 11.65 -36.37
C ASN A 318 10.53 13.10 -35.84
N PRO A 319 10.55 14.12 -36.69
CA PRO A 319 10.82 15.51 -36.30
C PRO A 319 9.63 16.24 -35.65
N ASN A 320 8.63 15.52 -35.12
CA ASN A 320 7.38 16.10 -34.62
C ASN A 320 7.05 15.79 -33.15
N SER A 321 7.97 15.26 -32.34
CA SER A 321 7.77 15.22 -30.89
C SER A 321 8.43 16.45 -30.25
N THR A 322 7.68 17.54 -30.14
CA THR A 322 7.92 18.54 -29.09
C THR A 322 7.69 17.86 -27.75
N GLY A 323 8.70 17.15 -27.26
CA GLY A 323 8.65 16.37 -26.04
C GLY A 323 8.76 17.28 -24.83
N THR A 324 7.64 17.84 -24.40
CA THR A 324 7.43 18.07 -22.97
C THR A 324 6.27 17.16 -22.57
N ALA A 325 6.52 16.21 -21.68
CA ALA A 325 5.49 15.42 -21.03
C ALA A 325 4.72 16.32 -20.03
N ASN A 326 4.15 17.43 -20.52
CA ASN A 326 3.62 18.54 -19.73
C ASN A 326 2.19 18.36 -19.25
N ASN A 327 1.62 17.17 -19.35
CA ASN A 327 0.26 16.93 -18.87
C ASN A 327 0.26 16.67 -17.35
N GLY A 328 0.40 17.74 -16.56
CA GLY A 328 0.05 17.72 -15.13
C GLY A 328 0.97 18.47 -14.16
N PHE A 329 2.12 18.97 -14.59
CA PHE A 329 3.03 19.67 -13.66
C PHE A 329 2.44 21.03 -13.23
N PRO A 330 2.30 21.31 -11.91
CA PRO A 330 1.62 22.50 -11.42
C PRO A 330 2.57 23.73 -11.33
N ALA A 331 3.21 24.12 -12.45
CA ALA A 331 4.24 25.17 -12.49
C ALA A 331 3.82 26.48 -11.80
N ALA A 332 2.68 27.04 -12.20
CA ALA A 332 2.19 28.32 -11.65
C ALA A 332 1.95 28.24 -10.13
N ARG A 333 1.33 27.15 -9.65
CA ARG A 333 1.08 26.95 -8.21
C ARG A 333 2.39 26.79 -7.45
N LEU A 334 3.35 26.06 -8.01
CA LEU A 334 4.63 25.83 -7.37
C LEU A 334 5.44 27.13 -7.27
N GLU A 335 5.43 27.97 -8.32
CA GLU A 335 6.05 29.30 -8.26
C GLU A 335 5.47 30.20 -7.17
N ASP A 336 4.14 30.27 -7.07
CA ASP A 336 3.44 31.10 -6.08
C ASP A 336 3.74 30.63 -4.65
N VAL A 337 3.77 29.31 -4.43
CA VAL A 337 3.99 28.74 -3.11
C VAL A 337 5.47 28.79 -2.71
N ILE A 338 6.42 28.70 -3.66
CA ILE A 338 7.86 28.87 -3.39
C ILE A 338 8.16 30.24 -2.77
N ASP A 339 7.50 31.31 -3.22
CA ASP A 339 7.69 32.64 -2.62
C ASP A 339 7.30 32.65 -1.13
N ARG A 340 6.19 31.98 -0.79
CA ARG A 340 5.74 31.85 0.61
C ARG A 340 6.75 31.10 1.48
N TYR A 341 7.38 30.05 0.94
CA TYR A 341 8.44 29.32 1.63
C TYR A 341 9.67 30.19 1.87
N ILE A 342 10.12 30.92 0.84
CA ILE A 342 11.26 31.83 0.93
C ILE A 342 11.00 32.93 1.96
N ASP A 343 9.81 33.54 1.95
CA ASP A 343 9.43 34.58 2.90
C ASP A 343 9.46 34.06 4.33
N THR A 344 8.93 32.85 4.56
CA THR A 344 8.90 32.20 5.87
C THR A 344 10.31 31.94 6.40
N LEU A 345 11.19 31.33 5.58
CA LEU A 345 12.60 31.11 5.95
C LEU A 345 13.35 32.42 6.18
N SER A 346 13.12 33.44 5.36
CA SER A 346 13.76 34.75 5.49
C SER A 346 13.36 35.44 6.79
N HIS A 347 12.09 35.36 7.17
CA HIS A 347 11.61 35.94 8.42
C HIS A 347 12.20 35.23 9.65
N MET A 348 12.34 33.91 9.60
CA MET A 348 12.99 33.11 10.65
C MET A 348 14.49 33.39 10.76
N LEU A 349 15.18 33.55 9.62
CA LEU A 349 16.60 33.93 9.57
C LEU A 349 16.85 35.34 10.15
N ILE A 350 15.95 36.29 9.91
CA ILE A 350 16.06 37.64 10.49
C ILE A 350 15.81 37.58 12.01
N ASN A 351 14.82 36.80 12.44
CA ASN A 351 14.47 36.67 13.86
C ASN A 351 15.52 35.88 14.68
N SER A 352 16.34 35.03 14.04
CA SER A 352 17.48 34.37 14.69
C SER A 352 18.66 35.32 14.96
N HIS A 353 18.61 36.57 14.47
CA HIS A 353 19.57 37.65 14.70
C HIS A 353 19.08 38.71 15.72
N PRO A 354 18.84 38.42 17.01
CA PRO A 354 18.84 39.46 18.03
C PRO A 354 20.30 39.72 18.46
N SER A 355 20.81 40.90 18.10
CA SER A 355 22.04 41.55 18.57
C SER A 355 22.84 40.79 19.65
N SER A 356 23.84 39.97 19.28
CA SER A 356 24.90 39.58 20.21
C SER A 356 26.22 39.28 19.51
N LEU A 357 27.15 40.22 19.68
CA LEU A 357 28.59 39.98 19.63
C LEU A 357 28.92 38.84 20.60
N ARG A 358 29.13 37.61 20.12
CA ARG A 358 29.97 36.66 20.84
C ARG A 358 30.62 35.66 19.89
N THR A 359 31.92 35.87 19.74
CA THR A 359 32.90 34.99 19.10
C THR A 359 32.93 33.61 19.74
N GLY A 360 32.68 32.59 18.92
CA GLY A 360 32.87 31.17 19.22
C GLY A 360 32.20 30.38 18.11
N ALA A 361 32.86 29.35 17.56
CA ALA A 361 32.27 28.48 16.55
C ALA A 361 30.99 27.85 17.14
N ASN A 362 29.84 28.37 16.72
CA ASN A 362 28.56 28.16 17.38
C ASN A 362 27.65 27.30 16.48
N PRO A 363 26.79 26.44 17.05
CA PRO A 363 25.71 25.74 16.32
C PRO A 363 24.81 26.68 15.49
N GLN A 364 24.74 27.96 15.87
CA GLN A 364 24.02 29.02 15.15
C GLN A 364 24.59 29.31 13.75
N THR A 365 25.90 29.13 13.53
CA THR A 365 26.52 29.36 12.21
C THR A 365 26.09 28.30 11.20
N GLN A 366 26.06 27.02 11.61
CA GLN A 366 25.59 25.92 10.75
C GLN A 366 24.09 26.05 10.42
N SER A 367 23.27 26.42 11.40
CA SER A 367 21.84 26.65 11.18
C SER A 367 21.58 27.80 10.19
N ASN A 368 22.31 28.92 10.31
CA ASN A 368 22.18 30.05 9.39
C ASN A 368 22.64 29.72 7.96
N ASP A 369 23.65 28.85 7.83
CA ASP A 369 24.09 28.34 6.53
C ASP A 369 23.00 27.50 5.87
N GLU A 370 22.27 26.68 6.63
CA GLU A 370 21.15 25.88 6.13
C GLU A 370 19.97 26.72 5.65
N PHE A 371 19.58 27.73 6.42
CA PHE A 371 18.55 28.70 5.97
C PHE A 371 18.94 29.35 4.64
N SER A 372 20.19 29.78 4.52
CA SER A 372 20.70 30.44 3.31
C SER A 372 20.75 29.48 2.13
N GLN A 373 21.19 28.24 2.34
CA GLN A 373 21.23 27.19 1.31
C GLN A 373 19.83 26.82 0.83
N ALA A 374 18.87 26.65 1.73
CA ALA A 374 17.49 26.32 1.38
C ALA A 374 16.82 27.45 0.58
N ILE A 375 17.00 28.71 0.99
CA ILE A 375 16.51 29.88 0.23
C ILE A 375 17.14 29.92 -1.16
N HIS A 376 18.44 29.66 -1.28
CA HIS A 376 19.12 29.62 -2.58
C HIS A 376 18.60 28.48 -3.46
N SER A 377 18.40 27.30 -2.88
CA SER A 377 17.83 26.13 -3.56
C SER A 377 16.45 26.45 -4.13
N LEU A 378 15.53 26.97 -3.31
CA LEU A 378 14.18 27.37 -3.72
C LEU A 378 14.20 28.43 -4.85
N LYS A 379 15.07 29.44 -4.75
CA LYS A 379 15.22 30.46 -5.81
C LYS A 379 15.69 29.84 -7.13
N THR A 380 16.64 28.91 -7.06
CA THR A 380 17.17 28.21 -8.25
C THR A 380 16.11 27.31 -8.86
N SER A 381 15.38 26.56 -8.04
CA SER A 381 14.23 25.74 -8.46
C SER A 381 13.15 26.58 -9.13
N LYS A 382 12.82 27.75 -8.59
CA LYS A 382 11.86 28.67 -9.20
C LYS A 382 12.30 29.16 -10.58
N LEU A 383 13.57 29.53 -10.74
CA LEU A 383 14.11 29.93 -12.04
C LEU A 383 14.05 28.79 -13.06
N LYS A 384 14.43 27.57 -12.65
CA LYS A 384 14.32 26.39 -13.50
C LYS A 384 12.89 26.10 -13.95
N ILE A 385 11.90 26.23 -13.04
CA ILE A 385 10.49 26.05 -13.39
C ILE A 385 10.07 27.03 -14.49
N ARG A 386 10.49 28.30 -14.40
CA ARG A 386 10.22 29.33 -15.43
C ARG A 386 10.91 29.10 -16.77
N ASP A 387 12.08 28.46 -16.74
CA ASP A 387 12.81 28.14 -17.97
C ASP A 387 12.20 26.93 -18.69
N LEU A 388 11.58 26.00 -17.94
CA LEU A 388 10.97 24.77 -18.46
C LEU A 388 9.51 24.93 -18.92
N PHE A 389 8.77 25.92 -18.41
CA PHE A 389 7.33 26.14 -18.64
C PHE A 389 7.04 27.59 -19.02
#